data_AF-A0A956LLM1-F1
#
_entry.id   AF-A0A956LLM1-F1
#
_cell.length_a   1.000
_cell.length_b   1.000
_cell.length_c   1.000
_cell.angle_alpha   90.00
_cell.angle_beta   90.00
_cell.angle_gamma   90.00
#
_symmetry.space_group_name_H-M   'P 1'
#
loop_
_entity.id
_entity.type
_entity.pdbx_description
1 polymer ?
#
loop_
_entity_poly.entity_id
_entity_poly.type
_entity_poly.pdbx_seq_one_letter_code
_entity_poly.pdbx_strand_id
1 'polypeptide(L)'
;MQFALTREISPAIARCELTHLERVAVDLHRARDQHAAYIERLHAHGRTVIALPADPESPDCVFVEDVAVVTDELAVITRPGAPSRRDEIVPVARALGYFRPLIPIVPPGTLDGG
;
A
#
# COMPACT_ATOMS: atom_id res chain seq x y z
N MET A 1 16.89 -8.28 -8.76
CA MET A 1 16.54 -8.41 -7.32
C MET A 1 15.03 -8.42 -7.23
N GLN A 2 14.42 -9.46 -6.65
CA GLN A 2 12.96 -9.54 -6.47
C GLN A 2 12.62 -9.04 -5.06
N PHE A 3 11.92 -7.91 -4.97
CA PHE A 3 11.52 -7.29 -3.71
C PHE A 3 10.00 -7.23 -3.59
N ALA A 4 9.51 -7.13 -2.37
CA ALA A 4 8.13 -6.78 -2.06
C ALA A 4 8.13 -5.46 -1.28
N LEU A 5 7.34 -4.50 -1.72
CA LEU A 5 7.12 -3.25 -0.98
C LEU A 5 5.88 -3.44 -0.11
N THR A 6 5.97 -3.10 1.17
CA THR A 6 4.84 -3.14 2.11
C THR A 6 4.78 -1.85 2.90
N ARG A 7 3.67 -1.64 3.61
CA ARG A 7 3.52 -0.59 4.62
C ARG A 7 2.99 -1.17 5.90
N GLU A 8 3.51 -0.70 7.02
CA GLU A 8 3.06 -1.10 8.34
C GLU A 8 1.59 -0.72 8.59
N ILE A 9 0.94 -1.46 9.48
CA ILE A 9 -0.47 -1.23 9.85
C ILE A 9 -0.64 0.11 10.55
N SER A 10 -1.44 1.00 9.95
CA SER A 10 -1.84 2.24 10.58
C SER A 10 -2.57 1.97 11.91
N PRO A 11 -2.28 2.72 12.99
CA PRO A 11 -3.18 2.73 14.16
C PRO A 11 -4.60 3.21 13.77
N ALA A 12 -4.68 3.89 12.61
CA ALA A 12 -5.84 4.27 11.83
C ALA A 12 -6.82 3.16 11.40
N ILE A 13 -6.33 1.92 11.24
CA ILE A 13 -6.92 0.90 10.35
C ILE A 13 -8.40 0.60 10.60
N ALA A 14 -8.92 0.77 11.82
CA ALA A 14 -10.33 0.60 12.11
C ALA A 14 -11.25 1.56 11.31
N ARG A 15 -10.70 2.68 10.82
CA ARG A 15 -11.37 3.69 10.02
C ARG A 15 -11.09 3.57 8.51
N CYS A 16 -10.45 2.48 8.06
CA CYS A 16 -10.13 2.26 6.65
C CYS A 16 -11.36 2.35 5.75
N GLU A 17 -11.18 2.73 4.50
CA GLU A 17 -12.23 2.71 3.50
C GLU A 17 -12.85 1.30 3.40
N LEU A 18 -14.16 1.25 3.23
CA LEU A 18 -14.90 -0.01 3.12
C LEU A 18 -16.06 0.19 2.16
N THR A 19 -16.13 -0.65 1.14
CA THR A 19 -17.23 -0.67 0.17
C THR A 19 -17.97 -1.99 0.27
N HIS A 20 -19.28 -1.97 -0.04
CA HIS A 20 -20.12 -3.18 -0.18
C HIS A 20 -20.28 -4.10 1.05
N LEU A 21 -19.72 -3.73 2.22
CA LEU A 21 -19.76 -4.53 3.44
C LEU A 21 -20.11 -3.66 4.66
N GLU A 22 -20.72 -4.29 5.66
CA GLU A 22 -20.91 -3.67 6.96
C GLU A 22 -19.60 -3.62 7.74
N ARG A 23 -19.33 -2.49 8.41
CA ARG A 23 -18.11 -2.32 9.19
C ARG A 23 -18.16 -3.18 10.45
N VAL A 24 -17.16 -4.04 10.60
CA VAL A 24 -16.88 -4.77 11.84
C VAL A 24 -15.62 -4.20 12.47
N ALA A 25 -15.53 -4.26 13.80
CA ALA A 25 -14.37 -3.79 14.53
C ALA A 25 -13.11 -4.55 14.09
N VAL A 26 -12.06 -3.81 13.74
CA VAL A 26 -10.73 -4.35 13.46
C VAL A 26 -9.93 -4.40 14.75
N ASP A 27 -9.48 -5.58 15.14
CA ASP A 27 -8.50 -5.75 16.21
C ASP A 27 -7.11 -5.37 15.67
N LEU A 28 -6.61 -4.22 16.13
CA LEU A 28 -5.32 -3.67 15.69
C LEU A 28 -4.14 -4.59 16.04
N HIS A 29 -4.17 -5.26 17.19
CA HIS A 29 -3.08 -6.15 17.57
C HIS A 29 -3.06 -7.37 16.65
N ARG A 30 -4.23 -7.98 16.45
CA ARG A 30 -4.38 -9.10 15.52
C ARG A 30 -4.01 -8.72 14.09
N ALA A 31 -4.38 -7.53 13.62
CA ALA A 31 -4.01 -7.05 12.29
C ALA A 31 -2.49 -6.93 12.12
N ARG A 32 -1.79 -6.44 13.15
CA ARG A 32 -0.32 -6.38 13.17
C ARG A 32 0.33 -7.76 13.17
N ASP A 33 -0.19 -8.69 13.97
CA ASP A 33 0.33 -10.06 14.02
C ASP A 33 0.15 -10.77 12.67
N GLN A 34 -1.01 -10.57 12.02
CA GLN A 34 -1.29 -11.10 10.69
C GLN A 34 -0.38 -10.47 9.63
N HIS A 35 -0.11 -9.17 9.70
CA HIS A 35 0.80 -8.49 8.78
C HIS A 35 2.25 -8.94 8.96
N ALA A 36 2.71 -9.09 10.20
CA ALA A 36 4.03 -9.64 10.50
C ALA A 36 4.16 -11.06 9.94
N ALA A 37 3.15 -11.91 10.14
CA ALA A 37 3.13 -13.25 9.55
C ALA A 37 3.17 -13.21 8.01
N TYR A 38 2.48 -12.27 7.37
CA TYR A 38 2.56 -12.07 5.92
C TYR A 38 3.98 -11.68 5.45
N ILE A 39 4.64 -10.75 6.14
CA ILE A 39 6.03 -10.36 5.87
C ILE A 39 6.98 -11.56 6.00
N GLU A 40 6.85 -12.36 7.06
CA GLU A 40 7.65 -13.57 7.24
C GLU A 40 7.45 -14.57 6.09
N ARG A 41 6.21 -14.70 5.57
CA ARG A 41 5.96 -15.53 4.39
C ARG A 41 6.65 -14.97 3.15
N LEU A 42 6.68 -13.66 2.94
CA LEU A 42 7.43 -13.07 1.82
C LEU A 42 8.93 -13.38 1.92
N HIS A 43 9.51 -13.23 3.11
CA HIS A 43 10.91 -13.60 3.36
C HIS A 43 11.18 -15.08 3.11
N ALA A 44 10.31 -15.97 3.58
CA ALA A 44 10.42 -17.41 3.35
C ALA A 44 10.37 -17.81 1.85
N HIS A 45 9.79 -16.97 1.00
CA HIS A 45 9.79 -17.14 -0.47
C HIS A 45 10.92 -16.37 -1.17
N GLY A 46 11.96 -15.98 -0.43
CA GLY A 46 13.16 -15.34 -0.96
C GLY A 46 12.94 -13.90 -1.44
N ARG A 47 11.92 -13.21 -0.95
CA ARG A 47 11.70 -11.79 -1.24
C ARG A 47 12.48 -10.92 -0.27
N THR A 48 13.15 -9.90 -0.79
CA THR A 48 13.60 -8.76 0.03
C THR A 48 12.38 -7.88 0.31
N VAL A 49 12.00 -7.72 1.57
CA VAL A 49 10.86 -6.87 1.93
C VAL A 49 11.36 -5.46 2.26
N ILE A 50 10.76 -4.46 1.61
CA ILE A 50 10.95 -3.04 1.93
C ILE A 50 9.68 -2.58 2.65
N ALA A 51 9.75 -2.47 3.96
CA ALA A 51 8.62 -2.01 4.78
C ALA A 51 8.72 -0.49 4.98
N LEU A 52 7.75 0.28 4.48
CA LEU A 52 7.64 1.70 4.79
C LEU A 52 6.81 1.90 6.06
N PRO A 53 7.06 2.97 6.84
CA PRO A 53 6.34 3.22 8.06
C PRO A 53 4.84 3.42 7.82
N ALA A 54 4.07 3.04 8.84
CA ALA A 54 2.66 3.35 8.97
C ALA A 54 2.46 4.86 9.02
N ASP A 55 1.26 5.29 8.65
CA ASP A 55 0.84 6.68 8.77
C ASP A 55 -0.47 6.75 9.59
N PRO A 56 -0.46 7.38 10.78
CA PRO A 56 -1.67 7.52 11.61
C PRO A 56 -2.82 8.26 10.93
N GLU A 57 -2.53 9.11 9.94
CA GLU A 57 -3.52 9.90 9.22
C GLU A 57 -4.06 9.20 7.96
N SER A 58 -3.43 8.09 7.55
CA SER A 58 -3.83 7.28 6.39
C SER A 58 -4.23 5.87 6.85
N PRO A 59 -5.51 5.63 7.20
CA PRO A 59 -5.99 4.33 7.69
C PRO A 59 -5.69 3.17 6.74
N ASP A 60 -5.76 3.40 5.44
CA ASP A 60 -5.63 2.40 4.37
C ASP A 60 -4.18 2.23 3.89
N CYS A 61 -3.21 2.86 4.54
CA CYS A 61 -1.84 2.93 4.02
C CYS A 61 -1.15 1.57 3.84
N VAL A 62 -1.61 0.52 4.52
CA VAL A 62 -1.11 -0.86 4.36
C VAL A 62 -1.38 -1.39 2.95
N PHE A 63 -2.45 -0.94 2.28
CA PHE A 63 -2.90 -1.42 0.98
C PHE A 63 -2.12 -0.73 -0.17
N VAL A 64 -0.82 -0.99 -0.20
CA VAL A 64 0.13 -0.40 -1.17
C VAL A 64 -0.13 -0.81 -2.62
N GLU A 65 -0.91 -1.87 -2.85
CA GLU A 65 -1.30 -2.35 -4.19
C GLU A 65 -2.10 -1.29 -4.94
N ASP A 66 -2.98 -0.56 -4.26
CA ASP A 66 -3.86 0.40 -4.92
C ASP A 66 -3.14 1.64 -5.44
N VAL A 67 -1.99 1.97 -4.84
CA VAL A 67 -1.26 3.22 -5.10
C VAL A 67 -0.18 3.10 -6.18
N ALA A 68 0.18 1.88 -6.59
CA ALA A 68 1.14 1.66 -7.65
C ALA A 68 0.97 0.31 -8.37
N VAL A 69 1.08 0.33 -9.71
CA VAL A 69 1.20 -0.87 -10.53
C VAL A 69 2.62 -0.93 -11.09
N VAL A 70 3.36 -2.00 -10.80
CA VAL A 70 4.78 -2.12 -11.14
C VAL A 70 5.01 -3.22 -12.18
N THR A 71 5.71 -2.88 -13.25
CA THR A 71 6.17 -3.81 -14.29
C THR A 71 7.70 -3.94 -14.28
N ASP A 72 8.24 -4.75 -15.18
CA ASP A 72 9.68 -4.86 -15.35
C ASP A 72 10.32 -3.54 -15.81
N GLU A 73 9.58 -2.72 -16.56
CA GLU A 73 10.06 -1.48 -17.19
C GLU A 73 9.77 -0.22 -16.38
N LEU A 74 8.61 -0.13 -15.71
CA LEU A 74 8.15 1.10 -15.05
C LEU A 74 7.25 0.84 -13.84
N ALA A 75 7.01 1.89 -13.06
CA ALA A 75 5.97 1.91 -12.05
C ALA A 75 4.93 2.99 -12.38
N VAL A 76 3.69 2.58 -12.60
CA VAL A 76 2.56 3.51 -12.70
C VAL A 76 2.18 3.92 -11.29
N ILE A 77 2.33 5.20 -10.95
CA ILE A 77 1.81 5.76 -9.71
C ILE A 77 0.35 6.11 -9.97
N THR A 78 -0.55 5.42 -9.28
CA THR A 78 -1.97 5.52 -9.55
C THR A 78 -2.53 6.85 -9.03
N ARG A 79 -3.83 7.05 -9.22
CA ARG A 79 -4.58 8.14 -8.61
C ARG A 79 -5.82 7.54 -7.97
N PRO A 80 -5.75 7.18 -6.67
CA PRO A 80 -6.81 6.44 -6.03
C PRO A 80 -8.18 7.08 -6.21
N GLY A 81 -9.19 6.22 -6.41
CA GLY A 81 -10.58 6.63 -6.59
C GLY A 81 -11.08 7.39 -5.37
N ALA A 82 -10.83 6.83 -4.18
CA ALA A 82 -11.09 7.44 -2.88
C ALA A 82 -10.16 8.66 -2.65
N PRO A 83 -10.70 9.89 -2.51
CA PRO A 83 -9.87 11.07 -2.29
C PRO A 83 -9.02 11.02 -1.01
N SER A 84 -9.53 10.36 0.04
CA SER A 84 -8.83 10.12 1.32
C SER A 84 -7.50 9.39 1.17
N ARG A 85 -7.36 8.56 0.13
CA ARG A 85 -6.20 7.71 -0.10
C ARG A 85 -5.15 8.32 -1.03
N ARG A 86 -5.40 9.51 -1.59
CA ARG A 86 -4.50 10.09 -2.60
C ARG A 86 -3.14 10.51 -2.05
N ASP A 87 -3.03 10.78 -0.76
CA ASP A 87 -1.76 11.12 -0.12
C ASP A 87 -0.88 9.88 0.13
N GLU A 88 -1.46 8.68 0.08
CA GLU A 88 -0.73 7.40 0.28
C GLU A 88 0.29 7.13 -0.83
N ILE A 89 0.12 7.74 -2.01
CA ILE A 89 1.00 7.55 -3.16
C ILE A 89 2.42 8.08 -2.90
N VAL A 90 2.59 9.11 -2.07
CA VAL A 90 3.85 9.84 -1.90
C VAL A 90 4.99 8.96 -1.36
N PRO A 91 4.83 8.26 -0.21
CA PRO A 91 5.89 7.39 0.31
C PRO A 91 6.19 6.21 -0.62
N VAL A 92 5.17 5.66 -1.30
CA VAL A 92 5.34 4.54 -2.24
C VAL A 92 6.08 4.99 -3.50
N ALA A 93 5.69 6.12 -4.10
CA ALA A 93 6.37 6.70 -5.24
C ALA A 93 7.85 6.99 -4.93
N ARG A 94 8.15 7.57 -3.76
CA ARG A 94 9.54 7.81 -3.34
C ARG A 94 10.33 6.51 -3.26
N ALA A 95 9.77 5.45 -2.69
CA ALA A 95 10.43 4.15 -2.58
C ALA A 95 10.65 3.49 -3.95
N LEU A 96 9.65 3.53 -4.84
CA LEU A 96 9.74 2.94 -6.18
C LEU A 96 10.67 3.70 -7.12
N GLY A 97 10.83 5.01 -6.92
CA GLY A 97 11.71 5.85 -7.74
C GLY A 97 13.19 5.46 -7.69
N TYR A 98 13.61 4.67 -6.69
CA TYR A 98 14.95 4.08 -6.64
C TYR A 98 15.12 2.87 -7.58
N PHE A 99 14.02 2.27 -8.06
CA PHE A 99 14.04 1.00 -8.79
C PHE A 99 13.48 1.09 -10.21
N ARG A 100 12.55 2.02 -10.46
CA ARG A 100 11.82 2.15 -11.72
C ARG A 100 11.56 3.62 -12.07
N PRO A 101 11.50 3.97 -13.37
CA PRO A 101 10.87 5.20 -13.82
C PRO A 101 9.41 5.26 -13.36
N LEU A 102 8.96 6.42 -12.91
CA LEU A 102 7.62 6.64 -12.38
C LEU A 102 6.73 7.32 -13.42
N ILE A 103 5.54 6.76 -13.68
CA ILE A 103 4.53 7.34 -14.58
C ILE A 103 3.26 7.63 -13.78
N PRO A 104 2.92 8.89 -13.51
CA PRO A 104 1.73 9.22 -12.72
C PRO A 104 0.46 9.20 -13.57
N ILE A 105 -0.64 8.69 -12.99
CA ILE A 105 -1.99 8.97 -13.48
C ILE A 105 -2.38 10.41 -13.10
N VAL A 106 -2.77 11.21 -14.08
CA VAL A 106 -3.16 12.60 -13.88
C VAL A 106 -4.68 12.79 -13.98
N PRO A 107 -5.26 13.84 -13.35
CA PRO A 107 -6.65 14.20 -13.56
C PRO A 107 -7.01 14.34 -15.05
N PRO A 108 -8.24 13.98 -15.46
CA PRO A 108 -9.36 13.54 -14.61
C PRO A 108 -9.32 12.04 -14.25
N GLY A 109 -8.31 11.29 -14.70
CA GLY A 109 -8.23 9.84 -14.50
C GLY A 109 -8.13 9.43 -13.02
N THR A 110 -8.67 8.27 -12.71
CA THR A 110 -8.47 7.55 -11.44
C THR A 110 -8.14 6.10 -11.76
N LEU A 111 -7.32 5.50 -10.91
CA LEU A 111 -7.00 4.08 -10.95
C LEU A 111 -6.69 3.66 -9.52
N ASP A 112 -7.25 2.53 -9.11
CA ASP A 112 -6.76 1.73 -8.00
C ASP A 112 -6.08 0.50 -8.65
N GLY A 113 -4.95 0.07 -8.10
CA GLY A 113 -4.16 -1.03 -8.66
C GLY A 113 -4.75 -2.43 -8.48
N GLY A 114 -5.64 -2.62 -7.49
CA GLY A 114 -6.35 -3.88 -7.20
C GLY A 114 -7.58 -4.15 -8.06
#